data_AF-A0A1C7PA45-F1
#
_entry.id   AF-A0A1C7PA45-F1
#
_cell.length_a   1.000
_cell.length_b   1.000
_cell.length_c   1.000
_cell.angle_alpha   90.00
_cell.angle_beta   90.00
_cell.angle_gamma   90.00
#
_symmetry.space_group_name_H-M   'P 1'
#
loop_
_entity.id
_entity.type
_entity.pdbx_description
1 polymer ?
#
loop_
_entity_poly.entity_id
_entity_poly.type
_entity_poly.pdbx_seq_one_letter_code
_entity_poly.pdbx_strand_id
1 'polypeptide(L)'
;MQIIPSAVCIVCISSCAIASQDYKNQHEEVQQSMKQFLKHLQSVKDRASADAVAEKIRDAEKRVTDNLKAMRAPQSKEEEAIFEAQTPVIVALLEEIDATANDIAAHNWYQSEKLRGALENGVGAPTKKAEGIPQQAPQTLDADEQRRHDEFMKKHADTFSGGNGMSMQTAVIIHSPGEYNAVPNERLYWSTVYPGSTKGLQTLIQGEDGKIYDQIVIHTEHGSKTLYFDITADLLKLNKMLEENSKE
;
A
#
# COMPACT_ATOMS: atom_id res chain seq x y z
N MET A 1 -0.53 51.20 34.51
CA MET A 1 -1.17 50.21 33.62
C MET A 1 -0.06 49.61 32.76
N GLN A 2 0.41 48.42 33.12
CA GLN A 2 1.62 47.81 32.54
C GLN A 2 1.16 46.73 31.55
N ILE A 3 1.30 47.02 30.25
CA ILE A 3 0.95 46.08 29.18
C ILE A 3 2.12 45.10 29.06
N ILE A 4 1.93 43.88 29.55
CA ILE A 4 2.88 42.78 29.32
C ILE A 4 2.63 42.28 27.88
N PRO A 5 3.59 42.40 26.95
CA PRO A 5 3.38 41.91 25.59
C PRO A 5 3.54 40.38 25.54
N SER A 6 2.48 39.71 25.11
CA SER A 6 2.39 38.52 24.21
C SER A 6 3.64 37.66 23.91
N ALA A 7 4.50 37.35 24.88
CA ALA A 7 5.61 36.41 24.69
C ALA A 7 5.12 34.97 24.45
N VAL A 8 3.91 34.63 24.89
CA VAL A 8 3.32 33.30 24.74
C VAL A 8 2.91 32.99 23.29
N CYS A 9 2.59 34.01 22.48
CA CYS A 9 2.11 33.80 21.10
C CYS A 9 3.24 33.45 20.11
N ILE A 10 4.47 33.91 20.37
CA ILE A 10 5.61 33.69 19.47
C ILE A 10 6.16 32.27 19.60
N VAL A 11 6.09 31.66 20.80
CA VAL A 11 6.60 30.31 21.04
C VAL A 11 5.74 29.24 20.37
N CYS A 12 4.41 29.41 20.34
CA CYS A 12 3.50 28.43 19.73
C CYS A 12 3.60 28.38 18.19
N ILE A 13 3.86 29.51 17.54
CA ILE A 13 3.97 29.55 16.07
C ILE A 13 5.25 28.84 15.61
N SER A 14 6.35 29.03 16.32
CA SER A 14 7.64 28.39 15.98
C SER A 14 7.61 26.87 16.15
N SER A 15 6.90 26.34 17.16
CA SER A 15 6.81 24.89 17.37
C SER A 15 6.01 24.16 16.29
N CYS A 16 4.94 24.78 15.77
CA CYS A 16 4.12 24.18 14.71
C CYS A 16 4.88 24.10 13.39
N ALA A 17 5.59 25.16 13.00
CA ALA A 17 6.37 25.17 11.76
C ALA A 17 7.50 24.12 11.75
N ILE A 18 8.13 23.87 12.91
CA ILE A 18 9.19 22.86 13.04
C ILE A 18 8.60 21.45 12.87
N ALA A 19 7.46 21.14 13.51
CA ALA A 19 6.82 19.83 13.39
C ALA A 19 6.40 19.49 11.94
N SER A 20 5.84 20.47 11.22
CA SER A 20 5.46 20.31 9.81
C SER A 20 6.69 20.09 8.91
N GLN A 21 7.82 20.77 9.19
CA GLN A 21 9.06 20.57 8.45
C GLN A 21 9.66 19.18 8.70
N ASP A 22 9.67 18.70 9.94
CA ASP A 22 10.13 17.35 10.28
C ASP A 22 9.28 16.28 9.57
N TYR A 23 7.97 16.47 9.53
CA TYR A 23 7.06 15.58 8.81
C TYR A 23 7.35 15.53 7.31
N LYS A 24 7.60 16.69 6.69
CA LYS A 24 8.00 16.79 5.29
C LYS A 24 9.32 16.05 5.02
N ASN A 25 10.31 16.23 5.90
CA ASN A 25 11.61 15.56 5.78
C ASN A 25 11.45 14.02 5.81
N GLN A 26 10.57 13.48 6.65
CA GLN A 26 10.30 12.03 6.69
C GLN A 26 9.76 11.50 5.34
N HIS A 27 8.85 12.23 4.70
CA HIS A 27 8.35 11.88 3.36
C HIS A 27 9.45 11.93 2.30
N GLU A 28 10.30 12.97 2.34
CA GLU A 28 11.43 13.10 1.42
C GLU A 28 12.44 11.95 1.60
N GLU A 29 12.72 11.54 2.84
CA GLU A 29 13.58 10.39 3.14
C GLU A 29 13.02 9.07 2.60
N VAL A 30 11.71 8.85 2.69
CA VAL A 30 11.05 7.68 2.06
C VAL A 30 11.17 7.73 0.55
N GLN A 31 10.92 8.87 -0.08
CA GLN A 31 11.05 8.98 -1.54
C GLN A 31 12.49 8.77 -2.00
N GLN A 32 13.47 9.29 -1.27
CA GLN A 32 14.89 9.10 -1.59
C GLN A 32 15.30 7.63 -1.47
N SER A 33 14.85 6.92 -0.42
CA SER A 33 15.14 5.50 -0.26
C SER A 33 14.48 4.66 -1.36
N MET A 34 13.23 4.98 -1.74
CA MET A 34 12.53 4.32 -2.85
C MET A 34 13.24 4.55 -4.20
N LYS A 35 13.64 5.79 -4.50
CA LYS A 35 14.40 6.11 -5.72
C LYS A 35 15.74 5.37 -5.77
N GLN A 36 16.42 5.24 -4.63
CA GLN A 36 17.66 4.47 -4.55
C GLN A 36 17.42 2.97 -4.80
N PHE A 37 16.36 2.42 -4.22
CA PHE A 37 15.98 1.03 -4.41
C PHE A 37 15.65 0.74 -5.87
N LEU A 38 14.79 1.55 -6.48
CA LEU A 38 14.45 1.48 -7.91
C LEU A 38 15.70 1.56 -8.79
N LYS A 39 16.63 2.48 -8.51
CA LYS A 39 17.89 2.60 -9.24
C LYS A 39 18.72 1.30 -9.21
N HIS A 40 18.71 0.58 -8.08
CA HIS A 40 19.39 -0.71 -7.97
C HIS A 40 18.67 -1.80 -8.78
N LEU A 41 17.34 -1.84 -8.75
CA LEU A 41 16.55 -2.74 -9.59
C LEU A 41 16.81 -2.49 -11.08
N GLN A 42 16.73 -1.25 -11.54
CA GLN A 42 16.98 -0.85 -12.94
C GLN A 42 18.42 -1.14 -13.42
N SER A 43 19.36 -1.38 -12.51
CA SER A 43 20.73 -1.77 -12.86
C SER A 43 20.90 -3.25 -13.19
N VAL A 44 19.88 -4.07 -12.92
CA VAL A 44 19.82 -5.49 -13.28
C VAL A 44 19.49 -5.64 -14.76
N LYS A 45 20.41 -6.21 -15.53
CA LYS A 45 20.26 -6.45 -16.99
C LYS A 45 20.38 -7.92 -17.37
N ASP A 46 20.87 -8.72 -16.44
CA ASP A 46 21.15 -10.15 -16.57
C ASP A 46 21.34 -10.77 -15.18
N ARG A 47 21.62 -12.07 -15.14
CA ARG A 47 21.86 -12.79 -13.87
C ARG A 47 23.15 -12.34 -13.16
N ALA A 48 24.21 -12.00 -13.90
CA ALA A 48 25.48 -11.62 -13.29
C ALA A 48 25.38 -10.26 -12.59
N SER A 49 24.70 -9.30 -13.22
CA SER A 49 24.38 -8.00 -12.64
C SER A 49 23.42 -8.14 -11.45
N ALA A 50 22.40 -9.00 -11.53
CA ALA A 50 21.53 -9.34 -10.39
C ALA A 50 22.33 -9.77 -9.16
N ASP A 51 23.25 -10.74 -9.31
CA ASP A 51 24.12 -11.20 -8.23
C ASP A 51 25.03 -10.09 -7.67
N ALA A 52 25.53 -9.21 -8.55
CA ALA A 52 26.42 -8.13 -8.17
C ALA A 52 25.73 -7.02 -7.37
N VAL A 53 24.42 -6.83 -7.54
CA VAL A 53 23.65 -5.78 -6.85
C VAL A 53 22.71 -6.29 -5.75
N ALA A 54 22.58 -7.61 -5.57
CA ALA A 54 21.65 -8.22 -4.61
C ALA A 54 21.74 -7.64 -3.18
N GLU A 55 22.94 -7.48 -2.62
CA GLU A 55 23.09 -6.89 -1.27
C GLU A 55 22.66 -5.42 -1.23
N LYS A 56 22.93 -4.65 -2.29
CA LYS A 56 22.51 -3.24 -2.37
C LYS A 56 20.99 -3.10 -2.47
N ILE A 57 20.36 -4.03 -3.20
CA ILE A 57 18.90 -4.14 -3.31
C ILE A 57 18.31 -4.42 -1.93
N ARG A 58 18.81 -5.44 -1.22
CA ARG A 58 18.37 -5.78 0.14
C ARG A 58 18.53 -4.60 1.11
N ASP A 59 19.68 -3.94 1.10
CA ASP A 59 19.94 -2.80 1.97
C ASP A 59 19.02 -1.61 1.66
N ALA A 60 18.75 -1.35 0.38
CA ALA A 60 17.87 -0.26 -0.03
C ALA A 60 16.40 -0.55 0.33
N GLU A 61 15.93 -1.78 0.11
CA GLU A 61 14.61 -2.24 0.53
C GLU A 61 14.42 -2.15 2.04
N LYS A 62 15.42 -2.59 2.82
CA LYS A 62 15.41 -2.44 4.28
C LYS A 62 15.28 -0.97 4.69
N ARG A 63 16.01 -0.06 4.04
CA ARG A 63 15.88 1.39 4.29
C ARG A 63 14.48 1.93 3.96
N VAL A 64 13.89 1.50 2.84
CA VAL A 64 12.50 1.85 2.51
C VAL A 64 11.55 1.40 3.62
N THR A 65 11.68 0.15 4.05
CA THR A 65 10.85 -0.44 5.10
C THR A 65 11.02 0.27 6.44
N ASP A 66 12.26 0.56 6.84
CA ASP A 66 12.56 1.26 8.09
C ASP A 66 12.02 2.69 8.07
N ASN A 67 12.20 3.42 6.96
CA ASN A 67 11.69 4.79 6.83
C ASN A 67 10.15 4.82 6.84
N LEU A 68 9.49 3.89 6.13
CA LEU A 68 8.02 3.76 6.15
C LEU A 68 7.48 3.43 7.55
N LYS A 69 8.20 2.60 8.34
CA LYS A 69 7.83 2.31 9.73
C LYS A 69 8.05 3.50 10.67
N ALA A 70 9.07 4.31 10.40
CA ALA A 70 9.39 5.50 11.17
C ALA A 70 8.45 6.67 10.86
N MET A 71 7.80 6.68 9.69
CA MET A 71 6.79 7.68 9.34
C MET A 71 5.63 7.63 10.34
N ARG A 72 5.37 8.77 10.97
CA ARG A 72 4.19 8.94 11.84
C ARG A 72 2.95 9.32 11.03
N ALA A 73 1.78 9.21 11.64
CA ALA A 73 0.56 9.81 11.10
C ALA A 73 0.64 11.35 11.18
N PRO A 74 -0.02 12.09 10.25
CA PRO A 74 -0.14 13.54 10.35
C PRO A 74 -0.90 13.92 11.64
N GLN A 75 -0.48 15.00 12.29
CA GLN A 75 -1.02 15.49 13.55
C GLN A 75 -1.59 16.91 13.45
N SER A 76 -1.50 17.54 12.27
CA SER A 76 -2.01 18.88 11.98
C SER A 76 -2.58 18.94 10.56
N LYS A 77 -3.39 19.96 10.27
CA LYS A 77 -3.91 20.22 8.90
C LYS A 77 -2.81 20.50 7.88
N GLU A 78 -1.71 21.10 8.31
CA GLU A 78 -0.57 21.37 7.45
C GLU A 78 0.14 20.06 7.08
N GLU A 79 0.32 19.16 8.05
CA GLU A 79 0.87 17.82 7.81
C GLU A 79 -0.05 16.94 6.97
N GLU A 80 -1.36 17.07 7.14
CA GLU A 80 -2.36 16.40 6.29
C GLU A 80 -2.23 16.86 4.83
N ALA A 81 -2.12 18.17 4.58
CA ALA A 81 -1.87 18.70 3.24
C ALA A 81 -0.52 18.24 2.66
N ILE A 82 0.53 18.10 3.49
CA ILE A 82 1.80 17.51 3.07
C ILE A 82 1.59 16.05 2.69
N PHE A 83 0.91 15.25 3.52
CA PHE A 83 0.63 13.85 3.25
C PHE A 83 -0.12 13.66 1.94
N GLU A 84 -1.20 14.41 1.72
CA GLU A 84 -1.98 14.40 0.48
C GLU A 84 -1.12 14.76 -0.74
N ALA A 85 -0.27 15.78 -0.63
CA ALA A 85 0.61 16.20 -1.73
C ALA A 85 1.71 15.18 -2.06
N GLN A 86 2.25 14.48 -1.05
CA GLN A 86 3.34 13.51 -1.25
C GLN A 86 2.84 12.10 -1.63
N THR A 87 1.58 11.76 -1.30
CA THR A 87 1.02 10.42 -1.54
C THR A 87 1.10 9.99 -3.02
N PRO A 88 0.69 10.81 -4.02
CA PRO A 88 0.79 10.41 -5.43
C PRO A 88 2.22 10.11 -5.89
N VAL A 89 3.22 10.82 -5.34
CA VAL A 89 4.63 10.60 -5.68
C VAL A 89 5.12 9.25 -5.13
N ILE A 90 4.75 8.92 -3.90
CA ILE A 90 5.08 7.63 -3.29
C ILE A 90 4.40 6.48 -4.03
N VAL A 91 3.12 6.64 -4.39
CA VAL A 91 2.38 5.63 -5.17
C VAL A 91 3.04 5.39 -6.52
N ALA A 92 3.36 6.44 -7.28
CA ALA A 92 4.03 6.30 -8.58
C ALA A 92 5.39 5.59 -8.46
N LEU A 93 6.17 5.87 -7.41
CA LEU A 93 7.45 5.18 -7.16
C LEU A 93 7.26 3.70 -6.86
N LEU A 94 6.23 3.33 -6.09
CA LEU A 94 5.91 1.94 -5.79
C LEU A 94 5.49 1.18 -7.06
N GLU A 95 4.65 1.79 -7.90
CA GLU A 95 4.25 1.21 -9.19
C GLU A 95 5.46 0.98 -10.11
N GLU A 96 6.40 1.91 -10.16
CA GLU A 96 7.62 1.76 -10.98
C GLU A 96 8.57 0.68 -10.43
N ILE A 97 8.69 0.58 -9.10
CA ILE A 97 9.43 -0.49 -8.42
C ILE A 97 8.82 -1.86 -8.78
N ASP A 98 7.49 -1.99 -8.66
CA ASP A 98 6.77 -3.23 -8.95
C ASP A 98 6.90 -3.62 -10.43
N ALA A 99 6.73 -2.66 -11.34
CA ALA A 99 6.90 -2.88 -12.78
C ALA A 99 8.32 -3.37 -13.10
N THR A 100 9.34 -2.75 -12.50
CA THR A 100 10.75 -3.14 -12.71
C THR A 100 11.04 -4.53 -12.13
N ALA A 101 10.55 -4.83 -10.92
CA ALA A 101 10.73 -6.14 -10.31
C ALA A 101 10.06 -7.26 -11.14
N ASN A 102 8.88 -6.98 -11.68
CA ASN A 102 8.17 -7.91 -12.56
C ASN A 102 8.91 -8.14 -13.88
N ASP A 103 9.53 -7.11 -14.47
CA ASP A 103 10.36 -7.25 -15.67
C ASP A 103 11.60 -8.14 -15.42
N ILE A 104 12.28 -7.94 -14.29
CA ILE A 104 13.41 -8.77 -13.84
C ILE A 104 12.97 -10.23 -13.66
N ALA A 105 11.79 -10.46 -13.12
CA ALA A 105 11.22 -11.79 -12.96
C ALA A 105 10.85 -12.43 -14.31
N ALA A 106 10.23 -11.69 -15.23
CA ALA A 106 9.85 -12.15 -16.56
C ALA A 106 11.07 -12.59 -17.39
N HIS A 107 12.20 -11.89 -17.27
CA HIS A 107 13.45 -12.25 -17.93
C HIS A 107 14.24 -13.37 -17.23
N ASN A 108 13.67 -13.94 -16.16
CA ASN A 108 14.27 -15.03 -15.39
C ASN A 108 15.62 -14.68 -14.74
N TRP A 109 15.83 -13.39 -14.46
CA TRP A 109 16.98 -12.89 -13.70
C TRP A 109 16.75 -13.03 -12.19
N TYR A 110 15.48 -13.06 -11.76
CA TYR A 110 15.08 -13.37 -10.38
C TYR A 110 15.50 -14.78 -9.90
N GLN A 111 15.86 -15.69 -10.80
CA GLN A 111 16.41 -17.02 -10.43
C GLN A 111 17.84 -16.96 -9.85
N SER A 112 18.48 -15.80 -9.79
CA SER A 112 19.67 -15.63 -8.96
C SER A 112 19.32 -15.93 -7.50
N GLU A 113 19.99 -16.90 -6.87
CA GLU A 113 19.74 -17.25 -5.46
C GLU A 113 19.93 -16.03 -4.54
N LYS A 114 20.89 -15.17 -4.85
CA LYS A 114 21.18 -13.95 -4.09
C LYS A 114 20.08 -12.91 -4.25
N LEU A 115 19.63 -12.66 -5.48
CA LEU A 115 18.57 -11.69 -5.75
C LEU A 115 17.22 -12.17 -5.20
N ARG A 116 16.91 -13.46 -5.38
CA ARG A 116 15.72 -14.08 -4.79
C ARG A 116 15.71 -13.90 -3.28
N GLY A 117 16.81 -14.25 -2.60
CA GLY A 117 16.95 -14.05 -1.17
C GLY A 117 17.06 -12.58 -0.73
N ALA A 118 17.25 -11.64 -1.66
CA ALA A 118 17.16 -10.21 -1.37
C ALA A 118 15.70 -9.74 -1.38
N LEU A 119 14.87 -10.26 -2.30
CA LEU A 119 13.52 -9.75 -2.56
C LEU A 119 12.37 -10.57 -1.95
N GLU A 120 12.59 -11.81 -1.49
CA GLU A 120 11.53 -12.69 -0.95
C GLU A 120 10.80 -12.16 0.31
N ASN A 121 11.26 -11.05 0.91
CA ASN A 121 10.64 -10.45 2.09
C ASN A 121 10.26 -8.96 1.90
N GLY A 122 10.30 -8.46 0.65
CA GLY A 122 10.32 -7.03 0.38
C GLY A 122 9.12 -6.39 -0.28
N VAL A 123 9.10 -5.06 -0.19
CA VAL A 123 8.22 -4.16 -0.95
C VAL A 123 8.63 -4.29 -2.43
N GLY A 124 7.92 -5.09 -3.23
CA GLY A 124 8.27 -5.37 -4.62
C GLY A 124 8.77 -6.79 -4.90
N ALA A 125 8.54 -7.75 -3.99
CA ALA A 125 8.64 -9.16 -4.34
C ALA A 125 7.78 -9.40 -5.60
N PRO A 126 8.35 -9.88 -6.72
CA PRO A 126 7.59 -10.07 -7.95
C PRO A 126 6.38 -10.93 -7.63
N THR A 127 5.20 -10.39 -7.91
CA THR A 127 3.97 -11.16 -7.86
C THR A 127 4.18 -12.25 -8.89
N LYS A 128 4.46 -13.48 -8.42
CA LYS A 128 4.25 -14.65 -9.29
C LYS A 128 2.86 -14.43 -9.85
N LYS A 129 2.71 -14.31 -11.18
CA LYS A 129 1.43 -14.59 -11.83
C LYS A 129 1.05 -15.95 -11.27
N ALA A 130 0.16 -15.93 -10.28
CA ALA A 130 -0.11 -17.12 -9.53
C ALA A 130 -0.92 -17.99 -10.48
N GLU A 131 -0.25 -18.94 -11.11
CA GLU A 131 -0.90 -20.16 -11.53
C GLU A 131 -1.50 -20.76 -10.25
N GLY A 132 -2.76 -20.40 -10.00
CA GLY A 132 -3.58 -20.77 -8.85
C GLY A 132 -2.83 -20.74 -7.51
N ILE A 133 -2.93 -19.63 -6.76
CA ILE A 133 -2.72 -19.75 -5.30
C ILE A 133 -3.65 -20.87 -4.85
N PRO A 134 -3.13 -21.95 -4.21
CA PRO A 134 -3.96 -23.05 -3.77
C PRO A 134 -5.12 -22.45 -2.98
N GLN A 135 -6.34 -22.70 -3.44
CA GLN A 135 -7.55 -22.21 -2.82
C GLN A 135 -7.52 -22.72 -1.37
N GLN A 136 -7.11 -21.85 -0.43
CA GLN A 136 -7.03 -22.22 0.97
C GLN A 136 -8.45 -22.59 1.42
N ALA A 137 -8.55 -23.56 2.32
CA ALA A 137 -9.83 -23.99 2.87
C ALA A 137 -10.66 -22.77 3.30
N PRO A 138 -12.01 -22.82 3.16
CA PRO A 138 -12.87 -21.68 3.50
C PRO A 138 -12.53 -21.14 4.88
N GLN A 139 -11.97 -19.94 4.91
CA GLN A 139 -11.57 -19.31 6.15
C GLN A 139 -12.79 -18.60 6.73
N THR A 140 -13.20 -18.98 7.93
CA THR A 140 -14.23 -18.26 8.68
C THR A 140 -13.61 -17.20 9.56
N LEU A 141 -14.31 -16.10 9.76
CA LEU A 141 -13.95 -15.14 10.81
C LEU A 141 -14.14 -15.79 12.18
N ASP A 142 -13.25 -15.48 13.12
CA ASP A 142 -13.57 -15.70 14.53
C ASP A 142 -14.63 -14.70 15.02
N ALA A 143 -15.15 -14.91 16.22
CA ALA A 143 -16.23 -14.07 16.75
C ALA A 143 -15.83 -12.60 16.93
N ASP A 144 -14.57 -12.33 17.27
CA ASP A 144 -14.07 -10.98 17.48
C ASP A 144 -13.79 -10.27 16.15
N GLU A 145 -13.25 -10.98 15.17
CA GLU A 145 -13.12 -10.51 13.79
C GLU A 145 -14.49 -10.19 13.18
N GLN A 146 -15.48 -11.06 13.36
CA GLN A 146 -16.84 -10.82 12.88
C GLN A 146 -17.45 -9.58 13.53
N ARG A 147 -17.30 -9.42 14.85
CA ARG A 147 -17.77 -8.22 15.55
C ARG A 147 -17.12 -6.94 15.00
N ARG A 148 -15.80 -6.94 14.78
CA ARG A 148 -15.08 -5.79 14.21
C ARG A 148 -15.51 -5.50 12.78
N HIS A 149 -15.72 -6.54 11.97
CA HIS A 149 -16.26 -6.42 10.63
C HIS A 149 -17.65 -5.75 10.66
N ASP A 150 -18.58 -6.25 11.46
CA ASP A 150 -19.95 -5.71 11.54
C ASP A 150 -19.95 -4.25 12.01
N GLU A 151 -19.13 -3.91 13.01
CA GLU A 151 -18.94 -2.54 13.50
C GLU A 151 -18.36 -1.62 12.41
N PHE A 152 -17.38 -2.11 11.65
CA PHE A 152 -16.77 -1.38 10.54
C PHE A 152 -17.78 -1.10 9.43
N MET A 153 -18.50 -2.13 8.96
CA MET A 153 -19.48 -2.00 7.88
C MET A 153 -20.62 -1.05 8.28
N LYS A 154 -21.07 -1.10 9.53
CA LYS A 154 -22.07 -0.16 10.04
C LYS A 154 -21.56 1.27 10.06
N LYS A 155 -20.31 1.49 10.47
CA LYS A 155 -19.71 2.83 10.59
C LYS A 155 -19.40 3.45 9.23
N HIS A 156 -19.05 2.64 8.25
CA HIS A 156 -18.58 3.08 6.93
C HIS A 156 -19.51 2.66 5.79
N ALA A 157 -20.82 2.57 6.04
CA ALA A 157 -21.82 2.08 5.09
C ALA A 157 -21.92 2.89 3.78
N ASP A 158 -21.49 4.16 3.79
CA ASP A 158 -21.45 5.01 2.59
C ASP A 158 -20.30 4.65 1.63
N THR A 159 -19.29 3.93 2.13
CA THR A 159 -18.06 3.59 1.39
C THR A 159 -17.87 2.09 1.21
N PHE A 160 -18.45 1.27 2.09
CA PHE A 160 -18.27 -0.18 2.08
C PHE A 160 -19.61 -0.91 2.11
N SER A 161 -19.69 -2.01 1.37
CA SER A 161 -20.81 -2.95 1.40
C SER A 161 -20.31 -4.37 1.06
N GLY A 162 -21.21 -5.33 0.89
CA GLY A 162 -20.84 -6.71 0.59
C GLY A 162 -20.63 -7.54 1.86
N GLY A 163 -19.71 -8.52 1.79
CA GLY A 163 -19.44 -9.46 2.87
C GLY A 163 -18.12 -9.21 3.60
N ASN A 164 -17.60 -10.26 4.24
CA ASN A 164 -16.40 -10.21 5.10
C ASN A 164 -15.05 -10.27 4.36
N GLY A 165 -15.06 -10.47 3.05
CA GLY A 165 -13.88 -10.54 2.21
C GLY A 165 -13.17 -11.89 2.18
N MET A 166 -13.67 -12.94 2.85
CA MET A 166 -12.94 -14.23 2.92
C MET A 166 -13.06 -15.11 1.65
N SER A 167 -13.88 -14.68 0.69
CA SER A 167 -14.07 -15.33 -0.61
C SER A 167 -14.54 -14.29 -1.63
N MET A 168 -14.48 -14.62 -2.93
CA MET A 168 -15.07 -13.77 -3.98
C MET A 168 -16.58 -13.55 -3.77
N GLN A 169 -17.31 -14.56 -3.27
CA GLN A 169 -18.76 -14.47 -3.01
C GLN A 169 -19.07 -13.57 -1.81
N THR A 170 -18.16 -13.48 -0.84
CA THR A 170 -18.29 -12.63 0.33
C THR A 170 -17.38 -11.40 0.25
N ALA A 171 -16.94 -11.00 -0.95
CA ALA A 171 -16.00 -9.90 -1.12
C ALA A 171 -16.51 -8.60 -0.49
N VAL A 172 -15.56 -7.79 0.01
CA VAL A 172 -15.85 -6.43 0.46
C VAL A 172 -15.96 -5.56 -0.79
N ILE A 173 -17.09 -4.87 -0.95
CA ILE A 173 -17.32 -3.97 -2.08
C ILE A 173 -16.96 -2.55 -1.61
N ILE A 174 -16.05 -1.90 -2.34
CA ILE A 174 -15.64 -0.52 -2.09
C ILE A 174 -16.38 0.41 -3.05
N HIS A 175 -16.91 1.51 -2.52
CA HIS A 175 -17.58 2.56 -3.27
C HIS A 175 -16.74 3.84 -3.21
N SER A 176 -16.15 4.25 -4.33
CA SER A 176 -15.39 5.51 -4.40
C SER A 176 -16.12 6.57 -5.24
N PRO A 177 -17.01 7.39 -4.63
CA PRO A 177 -17.93 8.27 -5.36
C PRO A 177 -17.26 9.43 -6.10
N GLY A 178 -16.03 9.83 -5.75
CA GLY A 178 -15.32 10.96 -6.36
C GLY A 178 -14.05 10.55 -7.12
N GLU A 179 -13.05 10.07 -6.38
CA GLU A 179 -11.70 9.75 -6.85
C GLU A 179 -11.40 8.26 -6.66
N TYR A 180 -10.46 7.70 -7.42
CA TYR A 180 -10.04 6.31 -7.22
C TYR A 180 -9.35 6.16 -5.87
N ASN A 181 -10.08 5.63 -4.87
CA ASN A 181 -9.63 5.49 -3.48
C ASN A 181 -9.67 4.02 -3.00
N ALA A 182 -9.68 3.06 -3.93
CA ALA A 182 -9.74 1.64 -3.61
C ALA A 182 -8.60 1.22 -2.65
N VAL A 183 -7.35 1.56 -2.95
CA VAL A 183 -6.18 1.13 -2.15
C VAL A 183 -6.19 1.72 -0.72
N PRO A 184 -6.41 3.03 -0.50
CA PRO A 184 -6.60 3.56 0.85
C PRO A 184 -7.75 2.88 1.61
N ASN A 185 -8.86 2.59 0.94
CA ASN A 185 -10.04 1.96 1.54
C ASN A 185 -9.83 0.49 1.89
N GLU A 186 -9.14 -0.28 1.03
CA GLU A 186 -8.67 -1.64 1.32
C GLU A 186 -7.86 -1.64 2.62
N ARG A 187 -6.89 -0.71 2.72
CA ARG A 187 -6.06 -0.54 3.91
C ARG A 187 -6.85 -0.18 5.16
N LEU A 188 -7.78 0.76 5.04
CA LEU A 188 -8.65 1.15 6.14
C LEU A 188 -9.46 -0.04 6.67
N TYR A 189 -10.03 -0.85 5.77
CA TYR A 189 -10.76 -2.06 6.13
C TYR A 189 -9.87 -3.06 6.88
N TRP A 190 -8.78 -3.54 6.27
CA TRP A 190 -8.04 -4.65 6.86
C TRP A 190 -7.29 -4.25 8.13
N SER A 191 -6.81 -3.00 8.24
CA SER A 191 -6.15 -2.52 9.46
C SER A 191 -7.12 -2.34 10.64
N THR A 192 -8.43 -2.17 10.36
CA THR A 192 -9.46 -2.06 11.40
C THR A 192 -10.01 -3.43 11.80
N VAL A 193 -10.31 -4.29 10.82
CA VAL A 193 -10.88 -5.63 11.07
C VAL A 193 -9.82 -6.61 11.59
N TYR A 194 -8.57 -6.46 11.16
CA TYR A 194 -7.43 -7.30 11.55
C TYR A 194 -6.31 -6.44 12.16
N PRO A 195 -6.52 -5.87 13.35
CA PRO A 195 -5.53 -4.99 13.98
C PRO A 195 -4.21 -5.75 14.22
N GLY A 196 -3.09 -5.09 13.95
CA GLY A 196 -1.75 -5.67 14.08
C GLY A 196 -1.33 -6.60 12.94
N SER A 197 -2.19 -6.85 11.95
CA SER A 197 -1.82 -7.60 10.76
C SER A 197 -0.83 -6.82 9.87
N THR A 198 -0.05 -7.55 9.08
CA THR A 198 0.79 -6.98 8.02
C THR A 198 0.28 -7.39 6.65
N LYS A 199 0.38 -6.49 5.68
CA LYS A 199 0.04 -6.78 4.28
C LYS A 199 1.12 -7.68 3.68
N GLY A 200 0.69 -8.76 3.05
CA GLY A 200 1.50 -9.65 2.20
C GLY A 200 1.26 -9.35 0.73
N LEU A 201 1.11 -10.42 -0.08
CA LEU A 201 0.92 -10.33 -1.52
C LEU A 201 -0.44 -9.68 -1.86
N GLN A 202 -0.44 -8.76 -2.83
CA GLN A 202 -1.66 -8.27 -3.46
C GLN A 202 -1.67 -8.70 -4.93
N THR A 203 -2.82 -9.10 -5.45
CA THR A 203 -2.97 -9.55 -6.84
C THR A 203 -4.35 -9.20 -7.37
N LEU A 204 -4.39 -8.63 -8.57
CA LEU A 204 -5.62 -8.42 -9.30
C LEU A 204 -6.05 -9.71 -9.99
N ILE A 205 -7.27 -10.17 -9.72
CA ILE A 205 -7.83 -11.39 -10.32
C ILE A 205 -9.21 -11.11 -10.91
N GLN A 206 -9.58 -11.87 -11.93
CA GLN A 206 -10.92 -11.84 -12.51
C GLN A 206 -11.70 -13.09 -12.08
N GLY A 207 -12.89 -12.90 -11.52
CA GLY A 207 -13.80 -13.99 -11.18
C GLY A 207 -14.50 -14.57 -12.41
N GLU A 208 -15.07 -15.76 -12.27
CA GLU A 208 -15.87 -16.41 -13.33
C GLU A 208 -17.11 -15.59 -13.72
N ASP A 209 -17.60 -14.73 -12.83
CA ASP A 209 -18.71 -13.80 -13.04
C ASP A 209 -18.29 -12.52 -13.78
N GLY A 210 -17.03 -12.42 -14.20
CA GLY A 210 -16.47 -11.27 -14.90
C GLY A 210 -16.10 -10.10 -13.98
N LYS A 211 -16.35 -10.22 -12.67
CA LYS A 211 -15.93 -9.20 -11.70
C LYS A 211 -14.42 -9.17 -11.53
N ILE A 212 -13.92 -7.99 -11.18
CA ILE A 212 -12.50 -7.78 -10.92
C ILE A 212 -12.33 -7.60 -9.42
N TYR A 213 -11.46 -8.43 -8.86
CA TYR A 213 -11.15 -8.43 -7.45
C TYR A 213 -9.71 -8.06 -7.20
N ASP A 214 -9.50 -7.26 -6.17
CA ASP A 214 -8.20 -7.18 -5.55
C ASP A 214 -8.09 -8.23 -4.44
N GLN A 215 -7.16 -9.16 -4.60
CA GLN A 215 -6.88 -10.22 -3.64
C GLN A 215 -5.67 -9.83 -2.80
N ILE A 216 -5.86 -9.65 -1.50
CA ILE A 216 -4.82 -9.27 -0.56
C ILE A 216 -4.60 -10.39 0.46
N VAL A 217 -3.37 -10.91 0.52
CA VAL A 217 -2.92 -11.74 1.64
C VAL A 217 -2.53 -10.82 2.79
N ILE A 218 -3.04 -11.09 3.99
CA ILE A 218 -2.60 -10.45 5.23
C ILE A 218 -2.02 -11.51 6.18
N HIS A 219 -1.04 -11.14 6.98
CA HIS A 219 -0.46 -11.98 8.02
C HIS A 219 -0.92 -11.46 9.39
N THR A 220 -1.68 -12.29 10.11
CA THR A 220 -2.13 -12.04 11.48
C THR A 220 -1.29 -12.87 12.45
N GLU A 221 -1.47 -12.65 13.75
CA GLU A 221 -0.83 -13.48 14.79
C GLU A 221 -1.26 -14.95 14.73
N HIS A 222 -2.40 -15.25 14.09
CA HIS A 222 -2.97 -16.59 13.98
C HIS A 222 -2.71 -17.26 12.61
N GLY A 223 -1.97 -16.61 11.72
CA GLY A 223 -1.63 -17.14 10.39
C GLY A 223 -1.92 -16.16 9.27
N SER A 224 -2.00 -16.68 8.04
CA SER A 224 -2.28 -15.84 6.86
C SER A 224 -3.75 -15.92 6.49
N LYS A 225 -4.34 -14.78 6.11
CA LYS A 225 -5.70 -14.69 5.56
C LYS A 225 -5.67 -14.08 4.18
N THR A 226 -6.61 -14.50 3.33
CA THR A 226 -6.79 -13.90 2.01
C THR A 226 -8.09 -13.11 2.00
N LEU A 227 -7.98 -11.83 1.70
CA LEU A 227 -9.10 -10.90 1.55
C LEU A 227 -9.36 -10.65 0.06
N TYR A 228 -10.64 -10.55 -0.30
CA TYR A 228 -11.11 -10.20 -1.63
C TYR A 228 -11.91 -8.91 -1.55
N PHE A 229 -11.50 -7.92 -2.34
CA PHE A 229 -12.19 -6.66 -2.53
C PHE A 229 -12.76 -6.60 -3.94
N ASP A 230 -14.06 -6.45 -4.08
CA ASP A 230 -14.71 -6.22 -5.38
C ASP A 230 -14.51 -4.76 -5.76
N ILE A 231 -13.59 -4.53 -6.69
CA ILE A 231 -13.21 -3.20 -7.20
C ILE A 231 -13.72 -2.99 -8.63
N THR A 232 -14.67 -3.82 -9.07
CA THR A 232 -15.21 -3.78 -10.44
C THR A 232 -15.76 -2.40 -10.80
N ALA A 233 -16.59 -1.83 -9.91
CA ALA A 233 -17.22 -0.54 -10.17
C ALA A 233 -16.19 0.60 -10.20
N ASP A 234 -15.23 0.59 -9.29
CA ASP A 234 -14.17 1.60 -9.20
C ASP A 234 -13.24 1.56 -10.43
N LEU A 235 -12.86 0.36 -10.89
CA LEU A 235 -12.04 0.21 -12.11
C LEU A 235 -12.78 0.63 -13.38
N LEU A 236 -14.06 0.28 -13.53
CA LEU A 236 -14.87 0.71 -14.67
C LEU A 236 -14.98 2.24 -14.72
N LYS A 237 -15.14 2.88 -13.55
CA LYS A 237 -15.18 4.33 -13.43
C LYS A 237 -13.84 4.97 -13.80
N LEU A 238 -12.72 4.43 -13.31
CA LEU A 238 -11.39 4.91 -13.64
C LEU A 238 -11.14 4.85 -15.16
N ASN A 239 -11.46 3.73 -15.80
CA ASN A 239 -11.32 3.58 -17.25
C ASN A 239 -12.15 4.63 -18.01
N LYS A 240 -13.40 4.88 -17.57
CA LYS A 240 -14.24 5.91 -18.17
C LYS A 240 -13.64 7.31 -18.04
N MET A 241 -13.10 7.66 -16.87
CA MET A 241 -12.43 8.96 -16.66
C MET A 241 -11.21 9.12 -17.55
N LEU A 242 -10.40 8.06 -17.73
CA LEU A 242 -9.25 8.07 -18.62
C LEU A 242 -9.65 8.25 -20.10
N GLU A 243 -10.72 7.60 -20.54
CA GLU A 243 -11.25 7.76 -21.90
C GLU A 243 -11.76 9.18 -22.16
N GLU A 244 -12.43 9.80 -21.18
CA GLU A 244 -12.92 11.18 -21.29
C GLU A 244 -11.77 12.18 -21.38
N ASN A 245 -10.74 12.04 -20.54
CA ASN A 245 -9.56 12.90 -20.54
C ASN A 245 -8.69 12.74 -21.80
N SER A 246 -8.74 11.59 -22.48
CA SER A 246 -7.97 11.36 -23.72
C SER A 246 -8.51 12.09 -24.96
N LYS A 247 -9.70 12.68 -24.86
CA LYS A 247 -10.40 13.37 -25.96
C LYS A 247 -10.22 14.89 -25.94
N GLU A 248 -9.60 15.42 -24.88
CA GLU A 248 -9.25 16.84 -24.73
C GLU A 248 -7.83 17.11 -25.22
#